data_AF-R5MU53-F1
#
_entry.id   AF-R5MU53-F1
#
_cell.length_a   1.000
_cell.length_b   1.000
_cell.length_c   1.000
_cell.angle_alpha   90.00
_cell.angle_beta   90.00
_cell.angle_gamma   90.00
#
_symmetry.space_group_name_H-M   'P 1'
#
loop_
_entity.id
_entity.type
_entity.pdbx_description
1 polymer ?
#
loop_
_entity_poly.entity_id
_entity_poly.type
_entity_poly.pdbx_seq_one_letter_code
_entity_poly.pdbx_strand_id
1 'polypeptide(L)'
;MNDIDQIKIILEKIRTNDDMINIPSKDEWTKMINQDGYDIETAISNSERILKEKYAKYTDDKAFFEDCLYEYASKVIPLIKKDYAPYLNEEAIKRLDSIVADHKIIVRSFDEMPVTKRGRNPSSGYAHSDGSIELQAPKNNVISETRRQLDILLHEIFHQTHRWRVGADLNYIIDGVLCSKNMSGFMVEEGLVDKCAIDFAKKHGLSCQPNYSYNLYMNLVDKIEKSLNMSNGELFNTDYRQVLNKIDKTGELLKCYEFTELSRYTSLFQKTKTNTVTFEYDGRTYASEYVLSPQERIKQQHQEENEIAPAKTANDKIAKIQERKALLSQHAVILQEIKRRKELEDNSLSKGTQTKSRGVIDIFTCILFTLAISILTFTITYFLLSKRL
;
A
#
# COMPACT_ATOMS: atom_id res chain seq x y z
N MET A 1 10.79 -25.70 -10.10
CA MET A 1 9.46 -25.55 -9.49
C MET A 1 8.47 -25.47 -10.63
N ASN A 2 7.50 -26.39 -10.70
CA ASN A 2 6.51 -26.39 -11.77
C ASN A 2 5.61 -25.16 -11.64
N ASP A 3 5.06 -24.68 -12.74
CA ASP A 3 4.17 -23.53 -12.83
C ASP A 3 2.99 -23.61 -11.86
N ILE A 4 2.38 -24.80 -11.74
CA ILE A 4 1.31 -25.08 -10.75
C ILE A 4 1.78 -24.78 -9.32
N ASP A 5 3.00 -25.16 -8.96
CA ASP A 5 3.53 -24.93 -7.62
C ASP A 5 3.74 -23.43 -7.36
N GLN A 6 4.17 -22.67 -8.38
CA GLN A 6 4.33 -21.22 -8.25
C GLN A 6 2.99 -20.53 -8.03
N ILE A 7 1.95 -20.94 -8.77
CA ILE A 7 0.59 -20.42 -8.60
C ILE A 7 0.08 -20.76 -7.20
N LYS A 8 0.25 -22.01 -6.74
CA LYS A 8 -0.12 -22.42 -5.38
C LYS A 8 0.58 -21.62 -4.29
N ILE A 9 1.85 -21.26 -4.47
CA ILE A 9 2.58 -20.40 -3.53
C ILE A 9 1.95 -19.01 -3.44
N ILE A 10 1.54 -18.42 -4.57
CA ILE A 10 0.86 -17.12 -4.56
C ILE A 10 -0.52 -17.24 -3.88
N LEU A 11 -1.28 -18.29 -4.19
CA LEU A 11 -2.57 -18.55 -3.56
C LEU A 11 -2.45 -18.75 -2.05
N GLU A 12 -1.39 -19.41 -1.58
CA GLU A 12 -1.12 -19.59 -0.15
C GLU A 12 -0.79 -18.27 0.56
N LYS A 13 -0.01 -17.39 -0.09
CA LYS A 13 0.24 -16.04 0.41
C LYS A 13 -1.05 -15.23 0.55
N ILE A 14 -1.92 -15.28 -0.46
CA ILE A 14 -3.23 -14.62 -0.39
C ILE A 14 -4.08 -15.23 0.72
N ARG A 15 -4.15 -16.56 0.82
CA ARG A 15 -4.94 -17.27 1.84
C ARG A 15 -4.53 -16.87 3.26
N THR A 16 -3.24 -16.71 3.48
CA THR A 16 -2.64 -16.29 4.77
C THR A 16 -2.63 -14.77 4.96
N ASN A 17 -3.29 -14.02 4.08
CA ASN A 17 -3.43 -12.57 4.11
C ASN A 17 -2.09 -11.80 4.04
N ASP A 18 -1.10 -12.34 3.35
CA ASP A 18 0.20 -11.70 3.12
C ASP A 18 0.05 -10.33 2.45
N ASP A 19 -0.93 -10.17 1.54
CA ASP A 19 -1.33 -8.91 0.90
C ASP A 19 -1.81 -7.85 1.90
N MET A 20 -2.27 -8.26 3.08
CA MET A 20 -2.66 -7.35 4.17
C MET A 20 -1.57 -7.19 5.22
N ILE A 21 -0.65 -8.15 5.33
CA ILE A 21 0.40 -8.19 6.35
C ILE A 21 1.66 -7.48 5.85
N ASN A 22 2.16 -7.91 4.70
CA ASN A 22 3.39 -7.49 4.05
C ASN A 22 3.08 -6.62 2.83
N ILE A 23 2.32 -5.53 3.05
CA ILE A 23 1.99 -4.57 1.99
C ILE A 23 3.30 -3.95 1.47
N PRO A 24 3.54 -3.94 0.14
CA PRO A 24 4.73 -3.30 -0.42
C PRO A 24 4.86 -1.84 0.01
N SER A 25 6.09 -1.40 0.25
CA SER A 25 6.38 0.02 0.44
C SER A 25 6.06 0.82 -0.82
N LYS A 26 5.89 2.14 -0.68
CA LYS A 26 5.70 3.05 -1.82
C LYS A 26 6.81 2.85 -2.87
N ASP A 27 8.07 2.75 -2.43
CA ASP A 27 9.21 2.65 -3.33
C ASP A 27 9.26 1.31 -4.07
N GLU A 28 8.94 0.20 -3.39
CA GLU A 28 8.83 -1.12 -4.02
C GLU A 28 7.72 -1.13 -5.06
N TRP A 29 6.56 -0.56 -4.73
CA TRP A 29 5.44 -0.46 -5.65
C TRP A 29 5.73 0.41 -6.87
N THR A 30 6.34 1.59 -6.66
CA THR A 30 6.77 2.47 -7.76
C THR A 30 7.73 1.72 -8.69
N LYS A 31 8.66 0.93 -8.16
CA LYS A 31 9.56 0.09 -8.97
C LYS A 31 8.82 -1.02 -9.73
N MET A 32 7.78 -1.61 -9.15
CA MET A 32 6.95 -2.62 -9.83
C MET A 32 6.19 -2.01 -11.01
N ILE A 33 5.69 -0.78 -10.87
CA ILE A 33 4.96 -0.07 -11.92
C ILE A 33 5.91 0.46 -13.01
N ASN A 34 7.04 1.06 -12.60
CA ASN A 34 8.02 1.65 -13.49
C ASN A 34 8.82 0.57 -14.22
N GLN A 35 8.24 0.07 -15.31
CA GLN A 35 8.82 -0.93 -16.20
C GLN A 35 8.75 -0.42 -17.64
N ASP A 36 9.63 -0.92 -18.51
CA ASP A 36 9.60 -0.66 -19.95
C ASP A 36 9.64 0.84 -20.34
N GLY A 37 10.39 1.62 -19.58
CA GLY A 37 10.55 3.07 -19.81
C GLY A 37 9.39 3.94 -19.34
N TYR A 38 8.37 3.35 -18.69
CA TYR A 38 7.29 4.09 -18.06
C TYR A 38 7.74 4.66 -16.69
N ASP A 39 7.39 5.92 -16.46
CA ASP A 39 7.59 6.61 -15.18
C ASP A 39 6.26 7.17 -14.65
N ILE A 40 5.72 6.48 -13.65
CA ILE A 40 4.46 6.84 -13.00
C ILE A 40 4.53 8.20 -12.32
N GLU A 41 5.68 8.62 -11.78
CA GLU A 41 5.79 9.90 -11.08
C GLU A 41 5.71 11.06 -12.06
N THR A 42 6.33 10.91 -13.23
CA THR A 42 6.19 11.84 -14.35
C THR A 42 4.77 11.85 -14.89
N ALA A 43 4.12 10.69 -15.07
CA ALA A 43 2.73 10.60 -15.54
C ALA A 43 1.74 11.27 -14.57
N ILE A 44 1.91 11.05 -13.26
CA ILE A 44 1.11 11.72 -12.21
C ILE A 44 1.34 13.23 -12.25
N SER A 45 2.60 13.68 -12.28
CA SER A 45 2.94 15.10 -12.27
C SER A 45 2.36 15.83 -13.49
N ASN A 46 2.43 15.21 -14.67
CA ASN A 46 1.84 15.74 -15.89
C ASN A 46 0.31 15.81 -15.81
N SER A 47 -0.33 14.77 -15.28
CA SER A 47 -1.79 14.73 -15.12
C SER A 47 -2.27 15.81 -14.16
N GLU A 48 -1.60 15.99 -13.02
CA GLU A 48 -1.93 17.04 -12.07
C GLU A 48 -1.66 18.45 -12.62
N ARG A 49 -0.62 18.64 -13.44
CA ARG A 49 -0.37 19.91 -14.13
C ARG A 49 -1.52 20.27 -15.08
N ILE A 50 -1.94 19.32 -15.93
CA ILE A 50 -3.06 19.52 -16.88
C ILE A 50 -4.35 19.84 -16.12
N LEU A 51 -4.63 19.11 -15.04
CA LEU A 51 -5.80 19.35 -14.20
C LEU A 51 -5.77 20.73 -13.55
N LYS A 52 -4.61 21.21 -13.06
CA LYS A 52 -4.45 22.57 -12.51
C LYS A 52 -4.75 23.66 -13.55
N GLU A 53 -4.21 23.50 -14.76
CA GLU A 53 -4.44 24.43 -15.86
C GLU A 53 -5.91 24.49 -16.28
N LYS A 54 -6.60 23.33 -16.27
CA LYS A 54 -8.03 23.24 -16.56
C LYS A 54 -8.85 23.85 -15.42
N TYR A 55 -8.57 23.49 -14.17
CA TYR A 55 -9.29 23.94 -12.98
C TYR A 55 -9.33 25.47 -12.84
N ALA A 56 -8.29 26.17 -13.30
CA ALA A 56 -8.25 27.64 -13.31
C ALA A 56 -9.41 28.31 -14.10
N LYS A 57 -10.14 27.55 -14.92
CA LYS A 57 -11.30 28.00 -15.70
C LYS A 57 -12.65 27.68 -15.05
N TYR A 58 -12.65 27.01 -13.90
CA TYR A 58 -13.85 26.55 -13.22
C TYR A 58 -14.07 27.35 -11.93
N THR A 59 -15.33 27.57 -11.60
CA THR A 59 -15.76 28.18 -10.32
C THR A 59 -16.50 27.19 -9.43
N ASP A 60 -16.75 25.98 -9.92
CA ASP A 60 -17.45 24.90 -9.21
C ASP A 60 -16.65 23.59 -9.33
N ASP A 61 -16.28 23.05 -8.17
CA ASP A 61 -15.50 21.82 -8.04
C ASP A 61 -16.26 20.61 -8.59
N LYS A 62 -17.58 20.60 -8.43
CA LYS A 62 -18.42 19.49 -8.90
C LYS A 62 -18.47 19.47 -10.42
N ALA A 63 -18.79 20.61 -11.05
CA ALA A 63 -18.75 20.73 -12.50
C ALA A 63 -17.37 20.40 -13.08
N PHE A 64 -16.29 20.89 -12.46
CA PHE A 64 -14.93 20.55 -12.86
C PHE A 64 -14.67 19.03 -12.82
N PHE A 65 -15.07 18.39 -11.72
CA PHE A 65 -14.86 16.96 -11.51
C PHE A 65 -15.64 16.14 -12.55
N GLU A 66 -16.94 16.37 -12.69
CA GLU A 66 -17.80 15.67 -13.64
C GLU A 66 -17.30 15.83 -15.09
N ASP A 67 -16.94 17.05 -15.49
CA ASP A 67 -16.37 17.32 -16.82
C ASP A 67 -15.06 16.55 -17.04
N CYS A 68 -14.20 16.44 -16.03
CA CYS A 68 -12.96 15.67 -16.14
C CYS A 68 -13.22 14.17 -16.31
N LEU A 69 -14.21 13.60 -15.60
CA LEU A 69 -14.57 12.19 -15.73
C LEU A 69 -15.05 11.86 -17.14
N TYR A 70 -15.98 12.64 -17.69
CA TYR A 70 -16.54 12.39 -19.02
C TYR A 70 -15.55 12.70 -20.15
N GLU A 71 -14.73 13.75 -20.02
CA GLU A 71 -13.65 14.01 -21.00
C GLU A 71 -12.63 12.86 -21.02
N TYR A 72 -12.24 12.37 -19.84
CA TYR A 72 -11.32 11.25 -19.73
C TYR A 72 -11.92 9.97 -20.32
N ALA A 73 -13.16 9.61 -19.95
CA ALA A 73 -13.87 8.46 -20.51
C ALA A 73 -13.97 8.54 -22.04
N SER A 74 -14.35 9.70 -22.58
CA SER A 74 -14.43 9.96 -24.02
C SER A 74 -13.09 9.81 -24.74
N LYS A 75 -11.98 10.09 -24.05
CA LYS A 75 -10.63 9.89 -24.56
C LYS A 75 -10.20 8.42 -24.52
N VAL A 76 -10.39 7.73 -23.39
CA VAL A 76 -9.82 6.39 -23.18
C VAL A 76 -10.66 5.28 -23.82
N ILE A 77 -11.99 5.39 -23.85
CA ILE A 77 -12.85 4.33 -24.38
C ILE A 77 -12.55 4.02 -25.86
N PRO A 78 -12.40 5.01 -26.77
CA PRO A 78 -12.01 4.73 -28.15
C PRO A 78 -10.65 4.03 -28.27
N LEU A 79 -9.69 4.38 -27.40
CA LEU A 79 -8.37 3.77 -27.37
C LEU A 79 -8.42 2.32 -26.86
N ILE A 80 -9.22 2.04 -25.82
CA ILE A 80 -9.48 0.69 -25.32
C ILE A 80 -10.13 -0.15 -26.41
N LYS A 81 -11.18 0.37 -27.07
CA LYS A 81 -11.86 -0.31 -28.18
C LYS A 81 -10.90 -0.65 -29.32
N LYS A 82 -9.92 0.21 -29.60
CA LYS A 82 -8.89 -0.04 -30.62
C LYS A 82 -7.89 -1.10 -30.18
N ASP A 83 -7.37 -0.99 -28.96
CA ASP A 83 -6.29 -1.84 -28.46
C ASP A 83 -6.74 -3.26 -28.13
N TYR A 84 -7.98 -3.40 -27.67
CA TYR A 84 -8.59 -4.67 -27.27
C TYR A 84 -9.63 -5.16 -28.29
N ALA A 85 -9.67 -4.58 -29.50
CA ALA A 85 -10.64 -4.93 -30.54
C ALA A 85 -10.81 -6.46 -30.77
N PRO A 86 -9.74 -7.29 -30.79
CA PRO A 86 -9.89 -8.73 -30.98
C PRO A 86 -10.59 -9.46 -29.82
N TYR A 87 -10.69 -8.82 -28.65
CA TYR A 87 -11.13 -9.43 -27.39
C TYR A 87 -12.49 -8.91 -26.91
N LEU A 88 -12.98 -7.80 -27.47
CA LEU A 88 -14.26 -7.20 -27.07
C LEU A 88 -15.42 -7.83 -27.82
N ASN A 89 -16.41 -8.33 -27.09
CA ASN A 89 -17.68 -8.76 -27.68
C ASN A 89 -18.64 -7.57 -27.86
N GLU A 90 -19.72 -7.77 -28.64
CA GLU A 90 -20.70 -6.72 -28.93
C GLU A 90 -21.33 -6.09 -27.67
N GLU A 91 -21.54 -6.89 -26.62
CA GLU A 91 -22.13 -6.40 -25.38
C GLU A 91 -21.15 -5.54 -24.57
N ALA A 92 -19.87 -5.89 -24.55
CA ALA A 92 -18.81 -5.06 -23.97
C ALA A 92 -18.70 -3.74 -24.72
N ILE A 93 -18.73 -3.77 -26.06
CA ILE A 93 -18.74 -2.56 -26.88
C ILE A 93 -19.94 -1.67 -26.55
N LYS A 94 -21.15 -2.25 -26.44
CA LYS A 94 -22.36 -1.51 -26.05
C LYS A 94 -22.25 -0.89 -24.65
N ARG A 95 -21.74 -1.63 -23.67
CA ARG A 95 -21.51 -1.09 -22.31
C ARG A 95 -20.53 0.08 -22.35
N LEU A 96 -19.41 -0.08 -23.04
CA LEU A 96 -18.41 0.99 -23.20
C LEU A 96 -19.01 2.23 -23.86
N ASP A 97 -19.75 2.09 -24.96
CA ASP A 97 -20.37 3.22 -25.66
C ASP A 97 -21.43 3.92 -24.80
N SER A 98 -22.20 3.15 -24.02
CA SER A 98 -23.23 3.69 -23.11
C SER A 98 -22.65 4.53 -21.97
N ILE A 99 -21.38 4.33 -21.59
CA ILE A 99 -20.77 5.09 -20.48
C ILE A 99 -20.88 6.59 -20.74
N VAL A 100 -20.50 7.01 -21.94
CA VAL A 100 -20.51 8.42 -22.36
C VAL A 100 -21.86 8.82 -22.94
N ALA A 101 -22.45 8.00 -23.81
CA ALA A 101 -23.69 8.35 -24.50
C ALA A 101 -24.87 8.53 -23.53
N ASP A 102 -24.97 7.65 -22.52
CA ASP A 102 -26.09 7.61 -21.59
C ASP A 102 -25.76 8.23 -20.22
N HIS A 103 -24.61 8.90 -20.09
CA HIS A 103 -24.14 9.56 -18.87
C HIS A 103 -24.18 8.63 -17.63
N LYS A 104 -23.48 7.50 -17.72
CA LYS A 104 -23.54 6.40 -16.74
C LYS A 104 -22.52 6.50 -15.60
N ILE A 105 -21.73 7.57 -15.54
CA ILE A 105 -20.83 7.83 -14.41
C ILE A 105 -21.62 8.53 -13.32
N ILE A 106 -21.79 7.88 -12.17
CA ILE A 106 -22.54 8.35 -11.02
C ILE A 106 -21.56 8.83 -9.96
N VAL A 107 -21.58 10.12 -9.65
CA VAL A 107 -20.76 10.71 -8.59
C VAL A 107 -21.54 10.73 -7.28
N ARG A 108 -21.05 10.02 -6.27
CA ARG A 108 -21.62 10.04 -4.91
C ARG A 108 -20.81 10.93 -3.99
N SER A 109 -21.50 11.68 -3.14
CA SER A 109 -20.85 12.32 -2.01
C SER A 109 -20.39 11.27 -1.00
N PHE A 110 -19.40 11.62 -0.17
CA PHE A 110 -18.85 10.67 0.80
C PHE A 110 -19.89 10.19 1.82
N ASP A 111 -20.83 11.05 2.20
CA ASP A 111 -21.86 10.72 3.20
C ASP A 111 -22.95 9.81 2.62
N GLU A 112 -23.06 9.74 1.29
CA GLU A 112 -23.99 8.88 0.55
C GLU A 112 -23.38 7.54 0.16
N MET A 113 -22.07 7.35 0.36
CA MET A 113 -21.44 6.06 0.10
C MET A 113 -21.73 5.10 1.26
N PRO A 114 -22.13 3.84 0.97
CA PRO A 114 -22.35 2.86 2.01
C PRO A 114 -21.04 2.66 2.78
N VAL A 115 -21.04 3.08 4.05
CA VAL A 115 -19.92 2.86 4.96
C VAL A 115 -19.73 1.35 5.06
N THR A 116 -18.72 0.82 4.37
CA THR A 116 -18.32 -0.56 4.63
C THR A 116 -17.97 -0.61 6.11
N LYS A 117 -18.59 -1.55 6.85
CA LYS A 117 -18.55 -1.64 8.32
C LYS A 117 -17.13 -1.84 8.93
N ARG A 118 -16.05 -1.57 8.20
CA ARG A 118 -14.64 -1.53 8.64
C ARG A 118 -14.02 -0.12 8.66
N GLY A 119 -14.80 0.96 8.52
CA GLY A 119 -14.26 2.32 8.66
C GLY A 119 -13.16 2.68 7.66
N ARG A 120 -13.12 2.00 6.49
CA ARG A 120 -12.26 2.43 5.38
C ARG A 120 -13.00 3.53 4.62
N ASN A 121 -12.32 4.67 4.44
CA ASN A 121 -12.71 5.69 3.47
C ASN A 121 -13.00 5.01 2.11
N PRO A 122 -14.20 5.18 1.51
CA PRO A 122 -14.56 4.57 0.25
C PRO A 122 -13.89 5.34 -0.89
N SER A 123 -12.58 5.20 -1.03
CA SER A 123 -11.88 5.55 -2.27
C SER A 123 -12.11 4.45 -3.32
N SER A 124 -13.35 3.93 -3.42
CA SER A 124 -13.72 2.78 -4.23
C SER A 124 -14.58 3.24 -5.38
N GLY A 125 -14.14 2.96 -6.60
CA GLY A 125 -15.03 2.88 -7.74
C GLY A 125 -15.88 1.62 -7.63
N TYR A 126 -16.98 1.58 -8.39
CA TYR A 126 -17.73 0.35 -8.57
C TYR A 126 -18.42 0.30 -9.93
N ALA A 127 -18.00 -0.66 -10.75
CA ALA A 127 -18.66 -1.04 -11.98
C ALA A 127 -19.89 -1.93 -11.73
N HIS A 128 -21.03 -1.50 -12.26
CA HIS A 128 -22.29 -2.24 -12.24
C HIS A 128 -22.49 -3.02 -13.54
N SER A 129 -23.31 -4.08 -13.46
CA SER A 129 -23.65 -4.93 -14.60
C SER A 129 -24.48 -4.22 -15.68
N ASP A 130 -25.13 -3.11 -15.36
CA ASP A 130 -25.90 -2.28 -16.29
C ASP A 130 -25.04 -1.24 -17.03
N GLY A 131 -23.71 -1.28 -16.84
CA GLY A 131 -22.76 -0.35 -17.44
C GLY A 131 -22.52 0.92 -16.63
N SER A 132 -23.23 1.14 -15.52
CA SER A 132 -22.97 2.29 -14.64
C SER A 132 -21.69 2.13 -13.84
N ILE A 133 -21.04 3.25 -13.56
CA ILE A 133 -19.81 3.32 -12.76
C ILE A 133 -20.04 4.34 -11.65
N GLU A 134 -19.95 3.89 -10.40
CA GLU A 134 -19.99 4.78 -9.24
C GLU A 134 -18.59 5.24 -8.87
N LEU A 135 -18.43 6.54 -8.64
CA LEU A 135 -17.18 7.15 -8.18
C LEU A 135 -17.43 8.08 -7.00
N GLN A 136 -16.36 8.34 -6.25
CA GLN A 136 -16.39 9.25 -5.11
C GLN A 136 -16.07 10.68 -5.53
N ALA A 137 -16.89 11.63 -5.08
CA ALA A 137 -16.60 13.04 -5.20
C ALA A 137 -15.31 13.44 -4.44
N PRO A 138 -14.49 14.36 -4.97
CA PRO A 138 -13.33 14.88 -4.27
C PRO A 138 -13.75 15.67 -3.02
N LYS A 139 -12.95 15.57 -1.96
CA LYS A 139 -13.17 16.18 -0.64
C LYS A 139 -12.27 17.36 -0.34
N ASN A 140 -10.96 17.18 -0.49
CA ASN A 140 -9.98 18.16 -0.03
C ASN A 140 -9.23 18.74 -1.22
N ASN A 141 -8.24 17.99 -1.72
CA ASN A 141 -7.40 18.46 -2.80
C ASN A 141 -8.05 18.07 -4.12
N VAL A 142 -8.90 18.97 -4.64
CA VAL A 142 -9.69 18.75 -5.87
C VAL A 142 -8.83 18.20 -7.00
N ILE A 143 -7.62 18.74 -7.21
CA ILE A 143 -6.72 18.29 -8.29
C ILE A 143 -6.25 16.85 -8.06
N SER A 144 -5.60 16.59 -6.91
CA SER A 144 -4.99 15.29 -6.69
C SER A 144 -6.05 14.20 -6.46
N GLU A 145 -7.20 14.55 -5.91
CA GLU A 145 -8.32 13.63 -5.76
C GLU A 145 -9.02 13.37 -7.09
N THR A 146 -9.21 14.38 -7.94
CA THR A 146 -9.70 14.17 -9.32
C THR A 146 -8.78 13.22 -10.07
N ARG A 147 -7.46 13.45 -10.05
CA ARG A 147 -6.46 12.57 -10.67
C ARG A 147 -6.55 11.13 -10.14
N ARG A 148 -6.81 10.97 -8.84
CA ARG A 148 -7.04 9.66 -8.18
C ARG A 148 -8.28 8.95 -8.71
N GLN A 149 -9.37 9.70 -8.86
CA GLN A 149 -10.61 9.16 -9.39
C GLN A 149 -10.52 8.86 -10.89
N LEU A 150 -9.66 9.55 -11.66
CA LEU A 150 -9.38 9.19 -13.05
C LEU A 150 -8.63 7.85 -13.14
N ASP A 151 -7.67 7.60 -12.24
CA ASP A 151 -6.98 6.30 -12.17
C ASP A 151 -7.97 5.17 -11.82
N ILE A 152 -8.90 5.42 -10.90
CA ILE A 152 -9.98 4.49 -10.53
C ILE A 152 -10.95 4.30 -11.70
N LEU A 153 -11.37 5.38 -12.36
CA LEU A 153 -12.29 5.32 -13.50
C LEU A 153 -11.71 4.42 -14.61
N LEU A 154 -10.40 4.50 -14.88
CA LEU A 154 -9.76 3.61 -15.85
C LEU A 154 -9.94 2.13 -15.48
N HIS A 155 -9.71 1.78 -14.21
CA HIS A 155 -9.94 0.44 -13.68
C HIS A 155 -11.40 0.01 -13.85
N GLU A 156 -12.36 0.86 -13.46
CA GLU A 156 -13.79 0.54 -13.58
C GLU A 156 -14.27 0.45 -15.04
N ILE A 157 -13.66 1.19 -15.97
CA ILE A 157 -13.93 1.04 -17.41
C ILE A 157 -13.45 -0.34 -17.89
N PHE A 158 -12.31 -0.84 -17.40
CA PHE A 158 -11.83 -2.17 -17.75
C PHE A 158 -12.76 -3.28 -17.24
N HIS A 159 -13.37 -3.13 -16.05
CA HIS A 159 -14.44 -4.04 -15.61
C HIS A 159 -15.59 -4.16 -16.63
N GLN A 160 -15.86 -3.11 -17.42
CA GLN A 160 -16.91 -3.13 -18.45
C GLN A 160 -16.49 -3.85 -19.75
N THR A 161 -15.19 -4.08 -19.95
CA THR A 161 -14.64 -4.68 -21.18
C THR A 161 -14.85 -6.20 -21.27
N HIS A 162 -15.06 -6.86 -20.13
CA HIS A 162 -15.09 -8.31 -20.06
C HIS A 162 -16.27 -8.85 -19.27
N ARG A 163 -16.57 -10.14 -19.46
CA ARG A 163 -17.52 -10.87 -18.61
C ARG A 163 -16.77 -11.77 -17.66
N TRP A 164 -16.37 -11.20 -16.55
CA TRP A 164 -15.99 -11.96 -15.37
C TRP A 164 -16.86 -11.47 -14.23
N ARG A 165 -17.80 -12.33 -13.86
CA ARG A 165 -18.46 -12.49 -12.56
C ARG A 165 -19.13 -13.82 -12.71
N VAL A 166 -18.47 -14.87 -12.24
CA VAL A 166 -18.95 -16.23 -12.41
C VAL A 166 -19.93 -16.53 -11.30
N GLY A 167 -21.02 -15.76 -11.24
CA GLY A 167 -22.36 -16.08 -10.73
C GLY A 167 -22.53 -16.89 -9.43
N ALA A 168 -21.48 -17.26 -8.71
CA ALA A 168 -21.50 -18.28 -7.69
C ALA A 168 -21.35 -17.62 -6.32
N ASP A 169 -22.23 -18.08 -5.46
CA ASP A 169 -22.39 -17.59 -4.11
C ASP A 169 -21.26 -18.11 -3.23
N LEU A 170 -20.43 -17.19 -2.75
CA LEU A 170 -19.55 -17.43 -1.61
C LEU A 170 -20.42 -17.45 -0.36
N ASN A 171 -20.69 -18.66 0.15
CA ASN A 171 -21.49 -18.86 1.36
C ASN A 171 -20.58 -18.90 2.60
N TYR A 172 -20.97 -18.15 3.63
CA TYR A 172 -20.23 -18.04 4.89
C TYR A 172 -21.17 -17.70 6.03
N ILE A 173 -20.72 -17.89 7.26
CA ILE A 173 -21.51 -17.66 8.48
C ILE A 173 -20.79 -16.62 9.31
N ILE A 174 -21.50 -15.57 9.73
CA ILE A 174 -21.03 -14.59 10.71
C ILE A 174 -21.89 -14.74 11.95
N ASP A 175 -21.28 -15.12 13.07
CA ASP A 175 -21.96 -15.22 14.38
C ASP A 175 -23.28 -16.04 14.31
N GLY A 176 -23.26 -17.15 13.55
CA GLY A 176 -24.42 -18.03 13.34
C GLY A 176 -25.38 -17.59 12.23
N VAL A 177 -25.16 -16.44 11.58
CA VAL A 177 -25.99 -15.94 10.48
C VAL A 177 -25.40 -16.31 9.13
N LEU A 178 -26.14 -17.11 8.35
CA LEU A 178 -25.78 -17.42 6.97
C LEU A 178 -25.79 -16.16 6.11
N CYS A 179 -24.68 -15.92 5.44
CA CYS A 179 -24.44 -14.85 4.50
C CYS A 179 -24.02 -15.46 3.16
N SER A 180 -24.36 -14.77 2.08
CA SER A 180 -24.04 -15.20 0.74
C SER A 180 -23.73 -14.01 -0.14
N LYS A 181 -22.69 -14.10 -0.96
CA LYS A 181 -22.37 -13.07 -1.95
C LYS A 181 -21.80 -13.67 -3.22
N ASN A 182 -22.34 -13.22 -4.34
CA ASN A 182 -21.91 -13.61 -5.67
C ASN A 182 -20.57 -12.94 -6.03
N MET A 183 -19.47 -13.61 -5.69
CA MET A 183 -18.10 -13.05 -5.74
C MET A 183 -17.03 -14.07 -6.16
N SER A 184 -17.40 -15.26 -6.64
CA SER A 184 -16.42 -16.21 -7.15
C SER A 184 -15.69 -15.69 -8.40
N GLY A 185 -14.37 -15.87 -8.45
CA GLY A 185 -13.50 -15.37 -9.51
C GLY A 185 -12.93 -13.96 -9.28
N PHE A 186 -13.30 -13.30 -8.19
CA PHE A 186 -12.88 -11.95 -7.80
C PHE A 186 -11.36 -11.74 -7.86
N MET A 187 -10.54 -12.68 -7.36
CA MET A 187 -9.08 -12.47 -7.34
C MET A 187 -8.48 -12.43 -8.76
N VAL A 188 -8.94 -13.29 -9.66
CA VAL A 188 -8.50 -13.27 -11.07
C VAL A 188 -9.05 -12.03 -11.78
N GLU A 189 -10.32 -11.70 -11.55
CA GLU A 189 -10.99 -10.53 -12.15
C GLU A 189 -10.29 -9.22 -11.80
N GLU A 190 -10.17 -8.89 -10.51
CA GLU A 190 -9.51 -7.66 -10.05
C GLU A 190 -8.03 -7.61 -10.46
N GLY A 191 -7.32 -8.74 -10.36
CA GLY A 191 -5.92 -8.84 -10.77
C GLY A 191 -5.73 -8.59 -12.27
N LEU A 192 -6.66 -9.07 -13.10
CA LEU A 192 -6.63 -8.91 -14.55
C LEU A 192 -6.97 -7.47 -14.94
N VAL A 193 -7.99 -6.88 -14.32
CA VAL A 193 -8.39 -5.48 -14.54
C VAL A 193 -7.26 -4.53 -14.19
N ASP A 194 -6.64 -4.69 -13.01
CA ASP A 194 -5.50 -3.85 -12.62
C ASP A 194 -4.33 -4.00 -13.60
N LYS A 195 -4.01 -5.23 -14.00
CA LYS A 195 -2.96 -5.47 -14.97
C LYS A 195 -3.25 -4.80 -16.32
N CYS A 196 -4.47 -4.91 -16.83
CA CYS A 196 -4.87 -4.28 -18.09
C CYS A 196 -4.91 -2.76 -18.02
N ALA A 197 -5.38 -2.19 -16.91
CA ALA A 197 -5.38 -0.76 -16.68
C ALA A 197 -3.95 -0.20 -16.67
N ILE A 198 -3.02 -0.87 -16.01
CA ILE A 198 -1.61 -0.49 -15.97
C ILE A 198 -0.96 -0.61 -17.34
N ASP A 199 -1.11 -1.75 -18.01
CA ASP A 199 -0.47 -1.98 -19.31
C ASP A 199 -1.00 -1.00 -20.36
N PHE A 200 -2.30 -0.67 -20.31
CA PHE A 200 -2.90 0.37 -21.13
C PHE A 200 -2.37 1.77 -20.77
N ALA A 201 -2.32 2.12 -19.49
CA ALA A 201 -1.83 3.41 -19.04
C ALA A 201 -0.37 3.64 -19.44
N LYS A 202 0.48 2.61 -19.31
CA LYS A 202 1.88 2.60 -19.78
C LYS A 202 1.95 2.91 -21.27
N LYS A 203 1.17 2.19 -22.09
CA LYS A 203 1.15 2.36 -23.55
C LYS A 203 0.73 3.76 -24.00
N HIS A 204 -0.17 4.40 -23.27
CA HIS A 204 -0.74 5.71 -23.63
C HIS A 204 -0.20 6.88 -22.79
N GLY A 205 0.80 6.64 -21.94
CA GLY A 205 1.40 7.66 -21.07
C GLY A 205 0.40 8.32 -20.09
N LEU A 206 -0.58 7.55 -19.63
CA LEU A 206 -1.61 8.00 -18.67
C LEU A 206 -1.15 7.68 -17.24
N SER A 207 -1.60 8.46 -16.25
CA SER A 207 -1.46 8.01 -14.86
C SER A 207 -2.38 6.81 -14.62
N CYS A 208 -1.87 5.85 -13.83
CA CYS A 208 -2.64 4.77 -13.24
C CYS A 208 -1.89 4.28 -12.02
N GLN A 209 -2.46 4.48 -10.84
CA GLN A 209 -1.92 3.98 -9.59
C GLN A 209 -2.91 2.94 -9.01
N PRO A 210 -2.67 1.64 -9.25
CA PRO A 210 -3.55 0.58 -8.78
C PRO A 210 -3.55 0.49 -7.26
N ASN A 211 -4.50 -0.26 -6.74
CA ASN A 211 -4.59 -0.50 -5.32
C ASN A 211 -3.46 -1.42 -4.86
N TYR A 212 -2.60 -0.90 -3.97
CA TYR A 212 -1.49 -1.65 -3.35
C TYR A 212 -1.91 -3.02 -2.77
N SER A 213 -3.17 -3.15 -2.34
CA SER A 213 -3.69 -4.39 -1.75
C SER A 213 -4.01 -5.50 -2.76
N TYR A 214 -3.92 -5.24 -4.08
CA TYR A 214 -4.17 -6.22 -5.13
C TYR A 214 -2.89 -6.69 -5.85
N ASN A 215 -1.71 -6.34 -5.33
CA ASN A 215 -0.44 -6.75 -5.92
C ASN A 215 -0.30 -8.28 -6.08
N LEU A 216 -0.79 -9.07 -5.12
CA LEU A 216 -0.75 -10.53 -5.20
C LEU A 216 -1.74 -11.07 -6.25
N TYR A 217 -2.84 -10.37 -6.51
CA TYR A 217 -3.81 -10.75 -7.55
C TYR A 217 -3.23 -10.52 -8.95
N MET A 218 -2.57 -9.38 -9.15
CA MET A 218 -1.82 -9.14 -10.38
C MET A 218 -0.70 -10.17 -10.59
N ASN A 219 0.04 -10.52 -9.53
CA ASN A 219 1.07 -11.56 -9.60
C ASN A 219 0.48 -12.92 -9.96
N LEU A 220 -0.70 -13.25 -9.43
CA LEU A 220 -1.43 -14.48 -9.77
C LEU A 220 -1.75 -14.51 -11.27
N VAL A 221 -2.31 -13.43 -11.80
CA VAL A 221 -2.66 -13.32 -13.23
C VAL A 221 -1.43 -13.36 -14.12
N ASP A 222 -0.36 -12.63 -13.79
CA ASP A 222 0.92 -12.68 -14.52
C ASP A 222 1.50 -14.11 -14.60
N LYS A 223 1.36 -14.90 -13.54
CA LYS A 223 1.77 -16.31 -13.56
C LYS A 223 0.86 -17.17 -14.42
N ILE A 224 -0.45 -16.99 -14.33
CA ILE A 224 -1.42 -17.69 -15.18
C ILE A 224 -1.14 -17.44 -16.67
N GLU A 225 -0.90 -16.17 -17.05
CA GLU A 225 -0.54 -15.78 -18.42
C GLU A 225 0.71 -16.49 -18.91
N LYS A 226 1.79 -16.47 -18.11
CA LYS A 226 3.05 -17.13 -18.44
C LYS A 226 2.89 -18.64 -18.60
N SER A 227 2.13 -19.28 -17.72
CA SER A 227 1.89 -20.72 -17.76
C SER A 227 1.06 -21.17 -18.96
N LEU A 228 0.14 -20.32 -19.42
CA LEU A 228 -0.69 -20.61 -20.60
C LEU A 228 -0.11 -20.06 -21.90
N ASN A 229 0.95 -19.25 -21.83
CA ASN A 229 1.45 -18.44 -22.94
C ASN A 229 0.31 -17.65 -23.62
N MET A 230 -0.51 -17.01 -22.79
CA MET A 230 -1.66 -16.19 -23.20
C MET A 230 -1.45 -14.75 -22.75
N SER A 231 -1.93 -13.79 -23.54
CA SER A 231 -1.99 -12.37 -23.17
C SER A 231 -3.16 -12.07 -22.23
N ASN A 232 -3.07 -10.96 -21.50
CA ASN A 232 -4.16 -10.45 -20.66
C ASN A 232 -5.47 -10.27 -21.46
N GLY A 233 -5.40 -9.78 -22.70
CA GLY A 233 -6.55 -9.63 -23.60
C GLY A 233 -7.22 -10.97 -23.93
N GLU A 234 -6.47 -12.07 -24.08
CA GLU A 234 -7.06 -13.39 -24.33
C GLU A 234 -7.79 -13.96 -23.10
N LEU A 235 -7.45 -13.50 -21.89
CA LEU A 235 -8.18 -13.86 -20.68
C LEU A 235 -9.56 -13.18 -20.59
N PHE A 236 -9.83 -12.12 -21.37
CA PHE A 236 -11.01 -11.24 -21.23
C PHE A 236 -12.38 -11.89 -21.38
N ASN A 237 -12.51 -13.13 -21.84
CA ASN A 237 -13.82 -13.80 -21.87
C ASN A 237 -13.72 -15.30 -21.61
N THR A 238 -12.65 -15.73 -20.94
CA THR A 238 -12.55 -17.13 -20.48
C THR A 238 -13.18 -17.22 -19.09
N ASP A 239 -13.63 -18.37 -18.62
CA ASP A 239 -14.04 -18.55 -17.21
C ASP A 239 -12.81 -18.99 -16.40
N TYR A 240 -12.59 -18.53 -15.15
CA TYR A 240 -11.36 -18.89 -14.40
C TYR A 240 -11.30 -20.38 -14.17
N ARG A 241 -12.45 -21.03 -14.03
CA ARG A 241 -12.51 -22.48 -13.90
C ARG A 241 -11.93 -23.13 -15.14
N GLN A 242 -12.24 -22.61 -16.33
CA GLN A 242 -11.63 -23.08 -17.58
C GLN A 242 -10.15 -22.74 -17.67
N VAL A 243 -9.74 -21.53 -17.26
CA VAL A 243 -8.33 -21.11 -17.23
C VAL A 243 -7.51 -22.04 -16.32
N LEU A 244 -7.94 -22.23 -15.08
CA LEU A 244 -7.25 -23.08 -14.11
C LEU A 244 -7.27 -24.55 -14.50
N ASN A 245 -8.37 -25.06 -15.08
CA ASN A 245 -8.43 -26.43 -15.58
C ASN A 245 -7.54 -26.68 -16.82
N LYS A 246 -7.24 -25.64 -17.61
CA LYS A 246 -6.23 -25.74 -18.70
C LYS A 246 -4.82 -25.93 -18.13
N ILE A 247 -4.51 -25.26 -17.01
CA ILE A 247 -3.21 -25.36 -16.32
C ILE A 247 -3.10 -26.70 -15.58
N ASP A 248 -4.14 -27.10 -14.86
CA ASP A 248 -4.18 -28.31 -14.06
C ASP A 248 -5.46 -29.12 -14.31
N LYS A 249 -5.32 -30.18 -15.12
CA LYS A 249 -6.44 -31.08 -15.46
C LYS A 249 -6.92 -31.94 -14.29
N THR A 250 -6.17 -32.02 -13.19
CA THR A 250 -6.59 -32.79 -12.01
C THR A 250 -7.70 -32.09 -11.22
N GLY A 251 -7.84 -30.77 -11.40
CA GLY A 251 -8.79 -29.93 -10.66
C GLY A 251 -8.29 -29.48 -9.28
N GLU A 252 -7.11 -29.92 -8.85
CA GLU A 252 -6.56 -29.56 -7.53
C GLU A 252 -6.18 -28.08 -7.44
N LEU A 253 -5.71 -27.47 -8.54
CA LEU A 253 -5.46 -26.03 -8.60
C LEU A 253 -6.74 -25.21 -8.46
N LEU A 254 -7.82 -25.64 -9.13
CA LEU A 254 -9.12 -24.97 -9.03
C LEU A 254 -9.64 -25.02 -7.59
N LYS A 255 -9.56 -26.18 -6.93
CA LYS A 255 -9.94 -26.31 -5.52
C LYS A 255 -9.12 -25.39 -4.60
N CYS A 256 -7.80 -25.35 -4.83
CA CYS A 256 -6.91 -24.47 -4.08
C CYS A 256 -7.32 -23.00 -4.26
N TYR A 257 -7.65 -22.58 -5.48
CA TYR A 257 -8.10 -21.23 -5.78
C TYR A 257 -9.40 -20.87 -5.05
N GLU A 258 -10.44 -21.70 -5.18
CA GLU A 258 -11.75 -21.45 -4.56
C GLU A 258 -11.67 -21.41 -3.03
N PHE A 259 -10.87 -22.31 -2.45
CA PHE A 259 -10.60 -22.30 -1.01
C PHE A 259 -9.89 -21.01 -0.57
N THR A 260 -8.87 -20.58 -1.31
CA THR A 260 -8.15 -19.32 -1.05
C THR A 260 -9.11 -18.13 -1.15
N GLU A 261 -9.98 -18.09 -2.15
CA GLU A 261 -10.94 -17.00 -2.35
C GLU A 261 -11.93 -16.88 -1.19
N LEU A 262 -12.54 -18.00 -0.77
CA LEU A 262 -13.40 -18.05 0.41
C LEU A 262 -12.65 -17.58 1.65
N SER A 263 -11.48 -18.15 1.91
CA SER A 263 -10.67 -17.83 3.09
C SER A 263 -10.29 -16.35 3.15
N ARG A 264 -9.85 -15.78 2.02
CA ARG A 264 -9.46 -14.38 1.90
C ARG A 264 -10.66 -13.44 2.02
N TYR A 265 -11.79 -13.81 1.43
CA TYR A 265 -13.01 -13.00 1.49
C TYR A 265 -13.59 -12.99 2.90
N THR A 266 -13.67 -14.14 3.57
CA THR A 266 -14.24 -14.25 4.93
C THR A 266 -13.35 -13.62 5.99
N SER A 267 -12.02 -13.56 5.79
CA SER A 267 -11.10 -12.82 6.67
C SER A 267 -11.43 -11.32 6.73
N LEU A 268 -12.12 -10.77 5.71
CA LEU A 268 -12.61 -9.39 5.72
C LEU A 268 -13.76 -9.15 6.70
N PHE A 269 -14.39 -10.21 7.21
CA PHE A 269 -15.47 -10.13 8.19
C PHE A 269 -15.02 -10.53 9.60
N GLN A 270 -13.90 -11.24 9.73
CA GLN A 270 -13.25 -11.52 11.00
C GLN A 270 -12.57 -10.24 11.52
N LYS A 271 -13.29 -9.44 12.32
CA LYS A 271 -12.88 -8.08 12.73
C LYS A 271 -12.30 -8.01 14.13
N THR A 272 -12.64 -8.97 14.98
CA THR A 272 -12.18 -9.07 16.34
C THR A 272 -11.82 -10.52 16.63
N LYS A 273 -11.22 -10.78 17.80
CA LYS A 273 -11.07 -12.13 18.31
C LYS A 273 -12.39 -12.75 18.80
N THR A 274 -13.46 -11.96 18.88
CA THR A 274 -14.72 -12.34 19.54
C THR A 274 -15.84 -12.66 18.56
N ASN A 275 -15.87 -12.02 17.38
CA ASN A 275 -16.78 -12.43 16.34
C ASN A 275 -16.28 -13.72 15.70
N THR A 276 -17.17 -14.57 15.22
CA THR A 276 -16.82 -15.85 14.60
C THR A 276 -17.27 -15.82 13.15
N VAL A 277 -16.33 -16.00 12.22
CA VAL A 277 -16.63 -16.13 10.80
C VAL A 277 -16.17 -17.49 10.30
N THR A 278 -17.12 -18.31 9.85
CA THR A 278 -16.84 -19.63 9.29
C THR A 278 -17.35 -19.75 7.86
N PHE A 279 -16.84 -20.73 7.13
CA PHE A 279 -17.37 -21.13 5.83
C PHE A 279 -17.22 -22.64 5.64
N GLU A 280 -18.03 -23.20 4.75
CA GLU A 280 -17.93 -24.60 4.38
C GLU A 280 -17.23 -24.75 3.03
N TYR A 281 -16.32 -25.71 2.94
CA TYR A 281 -15.68 -26.08 1.69
C TYR A 281 -15.34 -27.58 1.72
N ASP A 282 -15.65 -28.31 0.64
CA ASP A 282 -15.39 -29.75 0.52
C ASP A 282 -15.88 -30.59 1.73
N GLY A 283 -17.08 -30.28 2.22
CA GLY A 283 -17.70 -30.98 3.36
C GLY A 283 -17.07 -30.69 4.72
N ARG A 284 -16.20 -29.69 4.83
CA ARG A 284 -15.54 -29.28 6.08
C ARG A 284 -15.86 -27.82 6.41
N THR A 285 -15.96 -27.52 7.70
CA THR A 285 -16.12 -26.16 8.21
C THR A 285 -14.76 -25.57 8.57
N TYR A 286 -14.48 -24.37 8.09
CA TYR A 286 -13.26 -23.61 8.34
C TYR A 286 -13.58 -22.34 9.11
N ALA A 287 -12.68 -21.93 10.01
CA ALA A 287 -12.74 -20.64 10.69
C ALA A 287 -11.80 -19.65 10.01
N SER A 288 -12.27 -18.42 9.84
CA SER A 288 -11.48 -17.33 9.25
C SER A 288 -10.47 -16.81 10.25
N GLU A 289 -9.24 -16.57 9.79
CA GLU A 289 -8.20 -16.02 10.64
C GLU A 289 -8.41 -14.53 10.92
N TYR A 290 -8.20 -14.12 12.17
CA TYR A 290 -8.21 -12.71 12.53
C TYR A 290 -6.87 -12.07 12.16
N VAL A 291 -6.88 -11.18 11.18
CA VAL A 291 -5.71 -10.40 10.78
C VAL A 291 -5.69 -9.09 11.56
N LEU A 292 -4.69 -8.93 12.43
CA LEU A 292 -4.45 -7.68 13.15
C LEU A 292 -4.22 -6.53 12.18
N SER A 293 -4.76 -5.35 12.52
CA SER A 293 -4.47 -4.14 11.77
C SER A 293 -2.97 -3.80 11.83
N PRO A 294 -2.41 -3.05 10.86
CA PRO A 294 -1.01 -2.64 10.91
C PRO A 294 -0.63 -1.95 12.22
N GLN A 295 -1.54 -1.13 12.77
CA GLN A 295 -1.34 -0.42 14.04
C GLN A 295 -1.29 -1.37 15.24
N GLU A 296 -2.15 -2.38 15.27
CA GLU A 296 -2.14 -3.41 16.32
C GLU A 296 -0.91 -4.32 16.21
N ARG A 297 -0.47 -4.65 14.98
CA ARG A 297 0.77 -5.42 14.77
C ARG A 297 2.00 -4.67 15.24
N ILE A 298 2.11 -3.37 14.95
CA ILE A 298 3.21 -2.53 15.46
C ILE A 298 3.19 -2.49 16.99
N LYS A 299 2.00 -2.34 17.60
CA LYS A 299 1.86 -2.38 19.06
C LYS A 299 2.25 -3.73 19.65
N GLN A 300 1.86 -4.84 19.01
CA GLN A 300 2.20 -6.18 19.46
C GLN A 300 3.70 -6.47 19.31
N GLN A 301 4.31 -6.11 18.17
CA GLN A 301 5.77 -6.23 17.98
C GLN A 301 6.53 -5.46 19.06
N HIS A 302 6.11 -4.23 19.38
CA HIS A 302 6.72 -3.48 20.48
C HIS A 302 6.46 -4.11 21.85
N GLN A 303 5.34 -4.78 22.08
CA GLN A 303 5.08 -5.51 23.33
C GLN A 303 5.96 -6.76 23.45
N GLU A 304 6.07 -7.54 22.37
CA GLU A 304 6.91 -8.75 22.30
C GLU A 304 8.40 -8.41 22.42
N GLU A 305 8.86 -7.32 21.78
CA GLU A 305 10.22 -6.79 21.95
C GLU A 305 10.51 -6.36 23.40
N ASN A 306 9.50 -5.81 24.10
CA ASN A 306 9.63 -5.41 25.50
C ASN A 306 9.56 -6.60 26.48
N GLU A 307 8.86 -7.70 26.13
CA GLU A 307 8.79 -8.93 26.93
C GLU A 307 10.01 -9.84 26.78
N ILE A 308 10.73 -9.78 25.66
CA ILE A 308 12.00 -10.51 25.46
C ILE A 308 13.18 -9.80 26.16
N ALA A 309 13.07 -8.48 26.40
CA ALA A 309 14.12 -7.64 26.98
C ALA A 309 14.31 -7.62 28.52
N PRO A 310 13.44 -8.12 29.43
CA PRO A 310 13.61 -7.87 30.86
C PRO A 310 14.83 -8.56 31.48
N ALA A 311 15.24 -9.71 30.94
CA ALA A 311 16.32 -10.51 31.53
C ALA A 311 17.74 -10.07 31.11
N LYS A 312 17.92 -9.46 29.92
CA LYS A 312 19.24 -9.05 29.40
C LYS A 312 19.60 -7.59 29.72
N THR A 313 18.62 -6.71 29.90
CA THR A 313 18.88 -5.25 29.94
C THR A 313 19.32 -4.70 31.31
N ALA A 314 19.06 -5.40 32.43
CA ALA A 314 19.48 -4.92 33.74
C ALA A 314 21.01 -5.01 33.94
N ASN A 315 21.62 -6.14 33.58
CA ASN A 315 23.07 -6.33 33.70
C ASN A 315 23.86 -5.48 32.69
N ASP A 316 23.38 -5.32 31.46
CA ASP A 316 24.02 -4.48 30.45
C ASP A 316 23.96 -2.98 30.80
N LYS A 317 22.88 -2.53 31.44
CA LYS A 317 22.77 -1.14 31.92
C LYS A 317 23.76 -0.87 33.07
N ILE A 318 23.93 -1.80 33.99
CA ILE A 318 24.90 -1.67 35.10
C ILE A 318 26.33 -1.65 34.55
N ALA A 319 26.66 -2.54 33.59
CA ALA A 319 27.98 -2.57 32.95
C ALA A 319 28.30 -1.25 32.22
N LYS A 320 27.36 -0.72 31.42
CA LYS A 320 27.55 0.57 30.72
C LYS A 320 27.66 1.77 31.68
N ILE A 321 26.98 1.74 32.82
CA ILE A 321 27.12 2.78 33.85
C ILE A 321 28.52 2.70 34.48
N GLN A 322 29.03 1.51 34.78
CA GLN A 322 30.39 1.34 35.32
C GLN A 322 31.46 1.79 34.33
N GLU A 323 31.30 1.46 33.05
CA GLU A 323 32.22 1.86 31.97
C GLU A 323 32.25 3.38 31.78
N ARG A 324 31.08 4.03 31.80
CA ARG A 324 30.98 5.50 31.78
C ARG A 324 31.57 6.16 33.02
N LYS A 325 31.43 5.55 34.20
CA LYS A 325 32.03 6.04 35.45
C LYS A 325 33.56 5.97 35.39
N ALA A 326 34.11 4.90 34.82
CA ALA A 326 35.55 4.76 34.60
C ALA A 326 36.08 5.82 33.62
N LEU A 327 35.36 6.07 32.52
CA LEU A 327 35.71 7.10 31.54
C LEU A 327 35.70 8.51 32.15
N LEU A 328 34.69 8.83 32.97
CA LEU A 328 34.59 10.11 33.68
C LEU A 328 35.75 10.29 34.67
N SER A 329 36.16 9.24 35.38
CA SER A 329 37.34 9.28 36.25
C SER A 329 38.62 9.54 35.47
N GLN A 330 38.79 8.94 34.29
CA GLN A 330 39.94 9.21 33.41
C GLN A 330 39.94 10.67 32.92
N HIS A 331 38.78 11.19 32.52
CA HIS A 331 38.66 12.60 32.11
C HIS A 331 38.94 13.58 33.26
N ALA A 332 38.54 13.25 34.49
CA ALA A 332 38.82 14.08 35.66
C ALA A 332 40.34 14.17 35.95
N VAL A 333 41.07 13.07 35.79
CA VAL A 333 42.54 13.05 35.93
C VAL A 333 43.19 13.90 34.83
N ILE A 334 42.74 13.77 33.58
CA ILE A 334 43.24 14.58 32.47
C ILE A 334 43.00 16.08 32.73
N LEU A 335 41.82 16.45 33.23
CA LEU A 335 41.50 17.85 33.56
C LEU A 335 42.35 18.40 34.71
N GLN A 336 42.64 17.59 35.72
CA GLN A 336 43.57 17.99 36.79
C GLN A 336 44.99 18.20 36.26
N GLU A 337 45.47 17.36 35.36
CA GLU A 337 46.79 17.51 34.75
C GLU A 337 46.85 18.73 33.82
N ILE A 338 45.80 19.01 33.05
CA ILE A 338 45.69 20.24 32.24
C ILE A 338 45.71 21.47 33.14
N LYS A 339 44.97 21.46 34.26
CA LYS A 339 44.97 22.55 35.23
C LYS A 339 46.38 22.76 35.82
N ARG A 340 47.04 21.68 36.25
CA ARG A 340 48.42 21.72 36.78
C ARG A 340 49.41 22.30 35.76
N ARG A 341 49.30 21.92 34.49
CA ARG A 341 50.16 22.45 33.41
C ARG A 341 49.89 23.93 33.15
N LYS A 342 48.63 24.36 33.17
CA LYS A 342 48.27 25.78 33.01
C LYS A 342 48.78 26.63 34.17
N GLU A 343 48.69 26.13 35.41
CA GLU A 343 49.27 26.79 36.59
C GLU A 343 50.81 26.86 36.54
N LEU A 344 51.48 25.90 35.87
CA LEU A 344 52.92 25.94 35.61
C LEU A 344 53.27 26.92 34.48
N GLU A 345 52.46 27.00 33.42
CA GLU A 345 52.63 27.96 32.32
C GLU A 345 52.42 29.40 32.79
N ASP A 346 51.39 29.68 33.59
CA ASP A 346 51.10 31.01 34.15
C ASP A 346 52.21 31.49 35.13
N ASN A 347 52.93 30.57 35.77
CA ASN A 347 54.11 30.90 36.59
C ASN A 347 55.40 31.09 35.77
N SER A 348 55.40 30.73 34.47
CA SER A 348 56.58 30.80 33.59
C SER A 348 56.50 31.92 32.54
N LEU A 349 55.36 32.60 32.38
CA LEU A 349 55.12 33.64 31.38
C LEU A 349 54.89 35.02 32.01
N SER A 350 55.84 35.46 32.84
CA SER A 350 56.17 36.89 32.88
C SER A 350 57.11 37.18 31.69
N LYS A 351 56.69 38.11 30.83
CA LYS A 351 57.34 38.63 29.60
C LYS A 351 56.92 37.95 28.29
N GLY A 352 56.13 38.70 27.52
CA GLY A 352 56.46 38.93 26.12
C GLY A 352 55.46 38.43 25.08
N THR A 353 54.67 39.40 24.60
CA THR A 353 54.17 39.52 23.21
C THR A 353 52.89 38.75 22.83
N GLN A 354 51.77 39.48 22.91
CA GLN A 354 50.53 39.20 22.19
C GLN A 354 50.74 39.29 20.68
N THR A 355 50.40 38.24 19.94
CA THR A 355 50.05 38.36 18.52
C THR A 355 48.62 37.88 18.31
N LYS A 356 47.78 38.78 17.78
CA LYS A 356 46.40 38.55 17.38
C LYS A 356 46.37 37.71 16.10
N SER A 357 45.70 36.56 16.15
CA SER A 357 45.20 35.85 14.97
C SER A 357 43.69 35.67 15.12
N ARG A 358 42.95 36.24 14.16
CA ARG A 358 41.50 36.07 14.00
C ARG A 358 41.21 34.65 13.52
N GLY A 359 40.22 34.00 14.11
CA GLY A 359 39.45 32.95 13.42
C GLY A 359 39.93 31.51 13.57
N VAL A 360 40.50 31.13 14.72
CA VAL A 360 40.62 29.72 15.10
C VAL A 360 39.75 29.53 16.32
N ILE A 361 38.69 28.73 16.21
CA ILE A 361 37.94 28.26 17.38
C ILE A 361 38.95 27.46 18.21
N ASP A 362 39.34 28.01 19.36
CA ASP A 362 40.28 27.38 20.28
C ASP A 362 39.75 25.97 20.62
N ILE A 363 40.63 24.97 20.57
CA ILE A 363 40.32 23.58 20.92
C ILE A 363 39.68 23.53 22.31
N PHE A 364 40.04 24.45 23.21
CA PHE A 364 39.40 24.61 24.51
C PHE A 364 37.91 24.97 24.43
N THR A 365 37.53 25.82 23.47
CA THR A 365 36.14 26.19 23.19
C THR A 365 35.36 25.01 22.61
N CYS A 366 35.97 24.21 21.73
CA CYS A 366 35.36 22.98 21.21
C CYS A 366 35.13 21.93 22.30
N ILE A 367 36.09 21.75 23.21
CA ILE A 367 35.96 20.83 24.35
C ILE A 367 34.84 21.29 25.28
N LEU A 368 34.76 22.59 25.61
CA LEU A 368 33.70 23.15 26.45
C LEU A 368 32.31 22.99 25.81
N PHE A 369 32.18 23.21 24.49
CA PHE A 369 30.93 22.99 23.76
C PHE A 369 30.50 21.51 23.81
N THR A 370 31.46 20.59 23.59
CA THR A 370 31.18 19.15 23.62
C THR A 370 30.76 18.69 25.02
N LEU A 371 31.37 19.24 26.07
CA LEU A 371 31.02 18.96 27.45
C LEU A 371 29.62 19.49 27.79
N ALA A 372 29.31 20.71 27.37
CA ALA A 372 28.00 21.33 27.59
C ALA A 372 26.87 20.54 26.92
N ILE A 373 27.06 20.11 25.67
CA ILE A 373 26.11 19.26 24.94
C ILE A 373 25.93 17.92 25.67
N SER A 374 27.02 17.32 26.16
CA SER A 374 26.96 16.04 26.87
C SER A 374 26.19 16.12 28.18
N ILE A 375 26.40 17.19 28.96
CA ILE A 375 25.66 17.45 30.21
C ILE A 375 24.18 17.71 29.93
N LEU A 376 23.86 18.52 28.92
CA LEU A 376 22.49 18.82 28.53
C LEU A 376 21.74 17.55 28.10
N THR A 377 22.39 16.72 27.27
CA THR A 377 21.83 15.45 26.79
C THR A 377 21.60 14.47 27.95
N PHE A 378 22.56 14.38 28.88
CA PHE A 378 22.40 13.56 30.08
C PHE A 378 21.23 14.03 30.95
N THR A 379 21.09 15.34 31.15
CA THR A 379 20.05 15.93 32.00
C THR A 379 18.66 15.72 31.40
N ILE A 380 18.49 15.94 30.09
CA ILE A 380 17.24 15.69 29.37
C ILE A 380 16.88 14.21 29.42
N THR A 381 17.85 13.33 29.17
CA THR A 381 17.61 11.88 29.18
C THR A 381 17.22 11.39 30.58
N TYR A 382 17.90 11.89 31.62
CA TYR A 382 17.56 11.58 33.02
C TYR A 382 16.16 12.07 33.38
N PHE A 383 15.81 13.31 33.02
CA PHE A 383 14.48 13.89 33.30
C PHE A 383 13.34 13.19 32.56
N LEU A 384 13.59 12.73 31.33
CA LEU A 384 12.61 11.95 30.56
C LEU A 384 12.44 10.52 31.13
N LEU A 385 13.52 9.93 31.66
CA LEU A 385 13.46 8.61 32.29
C LEU A 385 12.83 8.65 33.70
N SER A 386 13.07 9.71 34.47
CA SER A 386 12.49 9.86 35.82
C SER A 386 10.99 10.17 35.83
N LYS A 387 10.38 10.48 34.68
CA LYS A 387 8.92 10.63 34.51
C LYS A 387 8.22 9.35 34.05
N ARG A 388 8.97 8.26 33.80
CA ARG A 388 8.45 6.95 33.36
C ARG A 388 8.71 5.81 34.35
N LEU A 389 9.25 6.12 35.52
CA LEU A 389 9.17 5.34 36.76
C LEU A 389 8.14 6.03 37.66
#